data_AF-A0A7S4KPF8-F1
#
_entry.id   AF-A0A7S4KPF8-F1
#
_cell.length_a   1.000
_cell.length_b   1.000
_cell.length_c   1.000
_cell.angle_alpha   90.00
_cell.angle_beta   90.00
_cell.angle_gamma   90.00
#
_symmetry.space_group_name_H-M   'P 1'
#
loop_
_entity.id
_entity.type
_entity.pdbx_description
1 polymer ?
#
loop_
_entity_poly.entity_id
_entity_poly.type
_entity_poly.pdbx_seq_one_letter_code
_entity_poly.pdbx_strand_id
1 'polypeptide(L)'
;APVVPEREASMAGAGRALAMVSMLALVAMSVQSEEMRGVQPEDAHLYAKKDMFTCKDGSSTISIDKVNDEFCDCNDGSDEPGTAACSNGVFWCANKGWKAKLLFSSRVNDGVCDCCDGSDEHAGIVTCVNRCQEEGAEQRNILMRSIQLHEQGVAKRSDYVARAHAFREAVFKRRDELGNLIQEVSQKLDGFQAQRDELNKKISEETEERLRQEQEAREAEEKKRAEEEQKRAEELAAQQAEMANQVPSGEEIKSSGDEFGSPEVPPMAPQAVDDLGETQQVVQEGNPDPNTHVDDWYSYDNDHTDEEKPSEDEYRPPEEEYKPPEERPKTEAELALEKLEEEMRPLEEEKRKHESESELAVKVLEYDFGPDMAFMALYDKCYEQQVQQYTYEICMFRHAKQKDGGSEQNLGTWSHWTHENGHNSVMHYTNGGGCWNGPARSMKVSMICGEDEFLVSVQEPSRCVYEMEFMTPLACSAHRAQEAREQLLAISH
;
A
#
# COMPACT_ATOMS: atom_id res chain seq x y z
N ALA A 1 59.69 -12.04 55.45
CA ALA A 1 60.44 -11.20 54.49
C ALA A 1 60.68 -12.02 53.23
N PRO A 2 60.56 -11.40 52.04
CA PRO A 2 59.80 -11.90 50.87
C PRO A 2 60.67 -12.75 49.91
N VAL A 3 60.18 -13.44 48.87
CA VAL A 3 59.67 -12.95 47.57
C VAL A 3 59.09 -14.15 46.78
N VAL A 4 58.05 -13.92 45.97
CA VAL A 4 57.43 -14.78 44.92
C VAL A 4 57.68 -14.08 43.56
N PRO A 5 57.53 -14.61 42.32
CA PRO A 5 57.20 -15.95 41.76
C PRO A 5 58.16 -16.41 40.60
N GLU A 6 57.90 -17.56 39.94
CA GLU A 6 57.56 -17.62 38.49
C GLU A 6 57.40 -19.07 37.95
N ARG A 7 56.65 -19.14 36.83
CA ARG A 7 56.18 -20.31 36.08
C ARG A 7 57.32 -21.14 35.48
N GLU A 8 57.10 -22.44 35.28
CA GLU A 8 57.22 -23.07 33.95
C GLU A 8 56.76 -24.54 33.92
N ALA A 9 56.61 -25.03 32.68
CA ALA A 9 55.83 -26.15 32.19
C ALA A 9 56.26 -27.55 32.65
N SER A 10 55.33 -28.52 32.52
CA SER A 10 55.65 -29.94 32.52
C SER A 10 54.88 -30.66 31.41
N MET A 11 55.60 -30.99 30.33
CA MET A 11 55.31 -32.07 29.40
C MET A 11 56.02 -33.35 29.89
N ALA A 12 55.29 -34.46 29.97
CA ALA A 12 55.72 -35.87 29.83
C ALA A 12 54.55 -36.75 30.33
N GLY A 13 54.14 -37.88 29.76
CA GLY A 13 54.57 -38.71 28.64
C GLY A 13 53.67 -39.96 28.68
N ALA A 14 53.13 -40.40 27.54
CA ALA A 14 53.41 -41.69 26.91
C ALA A 14 52.81 -42.97 27.54
N GLY A 15 52.06 -43.74 26.73
CA GLY A 15 51.79 -45.18 26.92
C GLY A 15 50.33 -45.59 26.68
N ARG A 16 49.89 -45.75 25.42
CA ARG A 16 49.73 -47.02 24.68
C ARG A 16 48.71 -48.02 25.27
N ALA A 17 47.58 -48.23 24.58
CA ALA A 17 47.10 -49.56 24.18
C ALA A 17 46.02 -49.47 23.09
N LEU A 18 46.29 -50.13 21.96
CA LEU A 18 45.39 -50.37 20.84
C LEU A 18 44.19 -51.24 21.27
N ALA A 19 43.00 -50.91 20.77
CA ALA A 19 41.95 -51.88 20.47
C ALA A 19 41.41 -51.59 19.06
N MET A 20 41.95 -52.31 18.07
CA MET A 20 41.33 -52.46 16.75
C MET A 20 40.35 -53.65 16.77
N VAL A 21 39.48 -53.68 15.76
CA VAL A 21 38.56 -54.75 15.33
C VAL A 21 37.20 -54.67 16.05
N SER A 22 36.09 -54.25 15.45
CA SER A 22 35.54 -54.66 14.15
C SER A 22 34.61 -53.58 13.59
N MET A 23 35.09 -52.77 12.63
CA MET A 23 34.20 -52.13 11.67
C MET A 23 33.90 -53.18 10.60
N LEU A 24 32.70 -53.75 10.65
CA LEU A 24 32.08 -54.37 9.48
C LEU A 24 31.89 -53.26 8.44
N ALA A 25 32.92 -53.05 7.62
CA ALA A 25 32.77 -52.42 6.34
C ALA A 25 31.85 -53.35 5.52
N LEU A 26 30.55 -53.05 5.54
CA LEU A 26 29.66 -53.41 4.46
C LEU A 26 30.22 -52.70 3.22
N VAL A 27 31.13 -53.37 2.53
CA VAL A 27 31.40 -53.12 1.13
C VAL A 27 30.07 -53.36 0.43
N ALA A 28 29.32 -52.29 0.19
CA ALA A 28 28.29 -52.31 -0.83
C ALA A 28 29.04 -52.62 -2.13
N MET A 29 29.10 -53.90 -2.49
CA MET A 29 29.41 -54.30 -3.85
C MET A 29 28.24 -53.78 -4.67
N SER A 30 28.42 -52.61 -5.28
CA SER A 30 27.54 -52.14 -6.34
C SER A 30 27.60 -53.18 -7.46
N VAL A 31 26.66 -54.13 -7.45
CA VAL A 31 26.34 -54.90 -8.64
C VAL A 31 25.82 -53.87 -9.64
N GLN A 32 26.70 -53.39 -10.52
CA GLN A 32 26.25 -52.71 -11.73
C GLN A 32 25.47 -53.76 -12.51
N SER A 33 24.15 -53.69 -12.48
CA SER A 33 23.35 -54.37 -13.50
C SER A 33 23.75 -53.74 -14.82
N GLU A 34 24.23 -54.52 -15.78
CA GLU A 34 24.36 -54.05 -17.16
C GLU A 34 22.98 -53.57 -17.61
N GLU A 35 22.86 -52.25 -17.73
CA GLU A 35 21.67 -51.58 -18.22
C GLU A 35 21.56 -51.90 -19.70
N MET A 36 20.46 -52.52 -20.12
CA MET A 36 20.28 -52.93 -21.51
C MET A 36 20.32 -51.70 -22.42
N ARG A 37 21.14 -51.77 -23.48
CA ARG A 37 21.38 -50.63 -24.37
C ARG A 37 20.09 -50.13 -25.01
N GLY A 38 19.93 -48.81 -25.06
CA GLY A 38 18.83 -48.13 -25.75
C GLY A 38 17.47 -48.24 -25.06
N VAL A 39 17.42 -48.86 -23.87
CA VAL A 39 16.20 -48.97 -23.07
C VAL A 39 16.03 -47.73 -22.18
N GLN A 40 14.82 -47.17 -22.15
CA GLN A 40 14.48 -46.09 -21.23
C GLN A 40 14.45 -46.58 -19.77
N PRO A 41 14.84 -45.76 -18.78
CA PRO A 41 14.86 -46.17 -17.38
C PRO A 41 13.52 -46.69 -16.86
N GLU A 42 12.42 -46.11 -17.33
CA GLU A 42 11.05 -46.52 -17.00
C GLU A 42 10.75 -47.95 -17.44
N ASP A 43 11.32 -48.37 -18.57
CA ASP A 43 11.12 -49.67 -19.17
C ASP A 43 12.15 -50.72 -18.75
N ALA A 44 13.23 -50.32 -18.06
CA ALA A 44 14.34 -51.20 -17.71
C ALA A 44 13.90 -52.50 -17.00
N HIS A 45 12.83 -52.42 -16.21
CA HIS A 45 12.24 -53.56 -15.50
C HIS A 45 11.62 -54.63 -16.43
N LEU A 46 11.21 -54.26 -17.65
CA LEU A 46 10.68 -55.18 -18.65
C LEU A 46 11.78 -56.08 -19.23
N TYR A 47 12.98 -55.53 -19.32
CA TYR A 47 14.16 -56.17 -19.91
C TYR A 47 15.10 -56.80 -18.86
N ALA A 48 14.84 -56.60 -17.56
CA ALA A 48 15.67 -57.09 -16.49
C ALA A 48 15.45 -58.59 -16.20
N LYS A 49 16.52 -59.40 -16.34
CA LYS A 49 16.70 -60.76 -15.78
C LYS A 49 15.47 -61.68 -15.88
N LYS A 50 15.02 -61.95 -17.10
CA LYS A 50 14.05 -63.02 -17.43
C LYS A 50 14.57 -63.82 -18.60
N ASP A 51 14.22 -65.11 -18.69
CA ASP A 51 14.55 -65.94 -19.85
C ASP A 51 13.68 -65.61 -21.07
N MET A 52 12.52 -64.97 -20.84
CA MET A 52 11.55 -64.60 -21.86
C MET A 52 11.19 -63.12 -21.77
N PHE A 53 11.07 -62.47 -22.93
CA PHE A 53 10.62 -61.10 -23.11
C PHE A 53 9.27 -61.09 -23.83
N THR A 54 8.31 -60.30 -23.34
CA THR A 54 7.02 -60.09 -24.00
C THR A 54 7.03 -58.70 -24.61
N CYS A 55 6.74 -58.60 -25.91
CA CYS A 55 6.64 -57.32 -26.62
C CYS A 55 5.69 -56.36 -25.90
N LYS A 56 5.97 -55.05 -25.89
CA LYS A 56 5.17 -54.08 -25.12
C LYS A 56 3.72 -53.98 -25.63
N ASP A 57 3.51 -54.18 -26.91
CA ASP A 57 2.19 -54.29 -27.54
C ASP A 57 1.46 -55.62 -27.28
N GLY A 58 2.12 -56.58 -26.61
CA GLY A 58 1.60 -57.92 -26.34
C GLY A 58 1.53 -58.83 -27.57
N SER A 59 2.16 -58.46 -28.68
CA SER A 59 2.08 -59.20 -29.96
C SER A 59 2.72 -60.57 -29.90
N SER A 60 3.82 -60.74 -29.15
CA SER A 60 4.58 -61.99 -29.05
C SER A 60 5.39 -62.09 -27.76
N THR A 61 5.83 -63.31 -27.43
CA THR A 61 6.75 -63.57 -26.33
C THR A 61 7.93 -64.37 -26.86
N ILE A 62 9.12 -63.78 -26.78
CA ILE A 62 10.37 -64.25 -27.36
C ILE A 62 11.40 -64.57 -26.27
N SER A 63 12.48 -65.26 -26.62
CA SER A 63 13.62 -65.43 -25.70
C SER A 63 14.28 -64.07 -25.47
N ILE A 64 14.80 -63.82 -24.26
CA ILE A 64 15.55 -62.59 -23.98
C ILE A 64 16.80 -62.43 -24.87
N ASP A 65 17.37 -63.53 -25.35
CA ASP A 65 18.53 -63.54 -26.25
C ASP A 65 18.23 -62.95 -27.63
N LYS A 66 16.94 -62.82 -27.98
CA LYS A 66 16.47 -62.22 -29.22
C LYS A 66 16.27 -60.70 -29.10
N VAL A 67 16.54 -60.14 -27.94
CA VAL A 67 16.48 -58.69 -27.74
C VAL A 67 17.83 -58.10 -28.12
N ASN A 68 17.82 -57.10 -29.01
CA ASN A 68 19.00 -56.51 -29.64
C ASN A 68 19.83 -57.52 -30.45
N ASP A 69 19.16 -58.45 -31.14
CA ASP A 69 19.80 -59.48 -31.99
C ASP A 69 19.91 -59.07 -33.48
N GLU A 70 19.61 -57.80 -33.79
CA GLU A 70 19.55 -57.23 -35.14
C GLU A 70 18.41 -57.81 -36.01
N PHE A 71 17.41 -58.44 -35.41
CA PHE A 71 16.22 -58.93 -36.10
C PHE A 71 14.94 -58.42 -35.43
N CYS A 72 13.99 -57.93 -36.25
CA CYS A 72 12.74 -57.38 -35.73
C CYS A 72 11.66 -58.48 -35.56
N ASP A 73 11.57 -59.04 -34.36
CA ASP A 73 10.58 -60.01 -33.90
C ASP A 73 9.27 -59.38 -33.41
N CYS A 74 9.30 -58.19 -32.79
CA CYS A 74 8.10 -57.52 -32.28
C CYS A 74 7.54 -56.49 -33.28
N ASN A 75 6.21 -56.44 -33.43
CA ASN A 75 5.57 -55.47 -34.34
C ASN A 75 5.73 -54.02 -33.88
N ASP A 76 5.88 -53.80 -32.57
CA ASP A 76 6.12 -52.48 -31.98
C ASP A 76 7.61 -52.10 -31.89
N GLY A 77 8.51 -53.00 -32.31
CA GLY A 77 9.95 -52.83 -32.27
C GLY A 77 10.55 -52.80 -30.86
N SER A 78 9.81 -53.28 -29.86
CA SER A 78 10.26 -53.26 -28.46
C SER A 78 11.38 -54.26 -28.15
N ASP A 79 11.63 -55.21 -29.04
CA ASP A 79 12.75 -56.17 -29.00
C ASP A 79 14.09 -55.59 -29.45
N GLU A 80 14.09 -54.49 -30.21
CA GLU A 80 15.33 -53.88 -30.72
C GLU A 80 15.55 -52.45 -30.20
N PRO A 81 15.54 -52.21 -28.86
CA PRO A 81 15.76 -50.87 -28.30
C PRO A 81 17.18 -50.33 -28.54
N GLY A 82 18.16 -51.19 -28.76
CA GLY A 82 19.58 -50.91 -28.89
C GLY A 82 20.15 -51.02 -30.30
N THR A 83 19.33 -51.34 -31.31
CA THR A 83 19.76 -51.53 -32.71
C THR A 83 18.85 -50.78 -33.70
N ALA A 84 19.20 -50.83 -34.99
CA ALA A 84 18.44 -50.21 -36.08
C ALA A 84 17.43 -51.17 -36.77
N ALA A 85 17.26 -52.40 -36.29
CA ALA A 85 16.58 -53.47 -37.03
C ALA A 85 15.06 -53.25 -37.20
N CYS A 86 14.41 -52.60 -36.24
CA CYS A 86 12.99 -52.26 -36.32
C CYS A 86 12.77 -50.81 -36.78
N SER A 87 12.06 -50.59 -37.89
CA SER A 87 11.83 -49.24 -38.45
C SER A 87 11.02 -48.26 -37.56
N ASN A 88 10.26 -48.80 -36.60
CA ASN A 88 9.51 -48.07 -35.58
C ASN A 88 10.19 -48.09 -34.20
N GLY A 89 11.39 -48.66 -34.10
CA GLY A 89 12.16 -48.73 -32.87
C GLY A 89 12.63 -47.34 -32.41
N VAL A 90 12.83 -47.22 -31.09
CA VAL A 90 13.30 -45.99 -30.44
C VAL A 90 14.48 -46.33 -29.53
N PHE A 91 15.58 -45.61 -29.71
CA PHE A 91 16.81 -45.75 -28.95
C PHE A 91 16.92 -44.66 -27.88
N TRP A 92 17.23 -45.05 -26.65
CA TRP A 92 17.50 -44.14 -25.55
C TRP A 92 18.99 -43.81 -25.40
N CYS A 93 19.34 -42.54 -25.62
CA CYS A 93 20.62 -41.98 -25.18
C CYS A 93 20.49 -41.55 -23.71
N ALA A 94 21.25 -42.19 -22.82
CA ALA A 94 21.31 -41.77 -21.41
C ALA A 94 21.95 -40.38 -21.26
N ASN A 95 22.98 -40.08 -22.07
CA ASN A 95 23.65 -38.78 -22.12
C ASN A 95 24.08 -38.24 -20.74
N LYS A 96 24.62 -39.11 -19.87
CA LYS A 96 24.97 -38.76 -18.48
C LYS A 96 25.83 -37.50 -18.40
N GLY A 97 25.36 -36.52 -17.64
CA GLY A 97 25.91 -35.17 -17.60
C GLY A 97 25.16 -34.15 -18.46
N TRP A 98 24.21 -34.56 -19.30
CA TRP A 98 23.39 -33.66 -20.10
C TRP A 98 21.91 -34.10 -20.14
N LYS A 99 21.19 -33.75 -21.21
CA LYS A 99 19.79 -34.13 -21.43
C LYS A 99 19.73 -35.49 -22.12
N ALA A 100 19.00 -36.41 -21.52
CA ALA A 100 18.66 -37.65 -22.18
C ALA A 100 17.83 -37.39 -23.45
N LYS A 101 17.96 -38.28 -24.44
CA LYS A 101 17.38 -38.07 -25.77
C LYS A 101 16.88 -39.40 -26.33
N LEU A 102 15.72 -39.35 -26.97
CA LEU A 102 15.21 -40.45 -27.78
C LEU A 102 15.60 -40.23 -29.24
N LEU A 103 16.11 -41.28 -29.87
CA LEU A 103 16.43 -41.34 -31.28
C LEU A 103 15.55 -42.38 -31.96
N PHE A 104 15.23 -42.15 -33.24
CA PHE A 104 14.67 -43.21 -34.06
C PHE A 104 15.75 -44.26 -34.33
N SER A 105 15.37 -45.53 -34.41
CA SER A 105 16.26 -46.65 -34.71
C SER A 105 17.14 -46.43 -35.95
N SER A 106 16.65 -45.67 -36.93
CA SER A 106 17.40 -45.31 -38.14
C SER A 106 18.66 -44.48 -37.90
N ARG A 107 18.81 -43.89 -36.70
CA ARG A 107 19.99 -43.11 -36.27
C ARG A 107 21.00 -43.95 -35.48
N VAL A 108 20.71 -45.23 -35.24
CA VAL A 108 21.62 -46.12 -34.51
C VAL A 108 22.57 -46.74 -35.52
N ASN A 109 23.88 -46.57 -35.33
CA ASN A 109 24.92 -47.05 -36.22
C ASN A 109 24.77 -46.57 -37.69
N ASP A 110 24.37 -45.31 -37.89
CA ASP A 110 24.26 -44.69 -39.22
C ASP A 110 25.54 -43.93 -39.64
N GLY A 111 26.54 -43.88 -38.74
CA GLY A 111 27.82 -43.22 -38.93
C GLY A 111 27.81 -41.75 -38.49
N VAL A 112 26.76 -41.28 -37.81
CA VAL A 112 26.61 -39.92 -37.29
C VAL A 112 26.46 -39.96 -35.77
N CYS A 113 27.29 -39.22 -35.04
CA CYS A 113 27.15 -39.10 -33.59
C CYS A 113 25.96 -38.20 -33.21
N ASP A 114 24.79 -38.80 -32.97
CA ASP A 114 23.54 -38.14 -32.58
C ASP A 114 23.32 -38.09 -31.05
N CYS A 115 23.89 -39.03 -30.29
CA CYS A 115 23.97 -38.96 -28.83
C CYS A 115 25.27 -38.23 -28.40
N CYS A 116 25.20 -37.38 -27.37
CA CYS A 116 26.42 -36.72 -26.87
C CYS A 116 27.37 -37.71 -26.17
N ASP A 117 26.85 -38.86 -25.72
CA ASP A 117 27.65 -39.91 -25.10
C ASP A 117 28.25 -40.88 -26.13
N GLY A 118 27.82 -40.78 -27.39
CA GLY A 118 28.22 -41.65 -28.50
C GLY A 118 27.66 -43.07 -28.41
N SER A 119 26.63 -43.31 -27.59
CA SER A 119 26.06 -44.65 -27.37
C SER A 119 25.30 -45.23 -28.58
N ASP A 120 24.91 -44.38 -29.51
CA ASP A 120 24.27 -44.70 -30.79
C ASP A 120 25.20 -45.38 -31.80
N GLU A 121 26.50 -45.06 -31.77
CA GLU A 121 27.51 -45.55 -32.72
C GLU A 121 28.38 -46.65 -32.08
N HIS A 122 27.74 -47.71 -31.62
CA HIS A 122 28.38 -48.79 -30.87
C HIS A 122 28.94 -49.92 -31.75
N ALA A 123 28.55 -50.00 -33.02
CA ALA A 123 29.03 -51.00 -33.98
C ALA A 123 30.45 -50.72 -34.50
N GLY A 124 31.05 -49.57 -34.13
CA GLY A 124 32.41 -49.22 -34.51
C GLY A 124 32.59 -48.72 -35.94
N ILE A 125 31.50 -48.28 -36.60
CA ILE A 125 31.51 -47.63 -37.92
C ILE A 125 32.25 -46.28 -37.83
N VAL A 126 31.98 -45.52 -36.77
CA VAL A 126 32.65 -44.28 -36.40
C VAL A 126 32.99 -44.29 -34.91
N THR A 127 33.99 -43.52 -34.49
CA THR A 127 34.34 -43.36 -33.07
C THR A 127 33.76 -42.04 -32.55
N CYS A 128 32.69 -42.12 -31.76
CA CYS A 128 32.10 -40.96 -31.11
C CYS A 128 32.76 -40.69 -29.76
N VAL A 129 33.16 -39.43 -29.53
CA VAL A 129 33.72 -38.97 -28.25
C VAL A 129 32.58 -38.48 -27.38
N ASN A 130 32.55 -38.89 -26.11
CA ASN A 130 31.56 -38.39 -25.16
C ASN A 130 31.80 -36.90 -24.86
N ARG A 131 30.83 -36.05 -25.21
CA ARG A 131 30.82 -34.60 -25.00
C ARG A 131 29.72 -34.13 -24.04
N CYS A 132 28.94 -35.04 -23.44
CA CYS A 132 27.84 -34.66 -22.55
C CYS A 132 28.28 -33.79 -21.37
N GLN A 133 29.50 -34.02 -20.87
CA GLN A 133 30.05 -33.21 -19.78
C GLN A 133 30.28 -31.76 -20.21
N GLU A 134 30.80 -31.53 -21.41
CA GLU A 134 31.06 -30.19 -21.95
C GLU A 134 29.75 -29.50 -22.33
N GLU A 135 28.89 -30.19 -23.08
CA GLU A 135 27.60 -29.64 -23.54
C GLU A 135 26.66 -29.29 -22.38
N GLY A 136 26.65 -30.08 -21.30
CA GLY A 136 25.84 -29.81 -20.12
C GLY A 136 26.49 -28.92 -19.06
N ALA A 137 27.75 -28.50 -19.24
CA ALA A 137 28.49 -27.78 -18.20
C ALA A 137 27.82 -26.47 -17.77
N GLU A 138 27.34 -25.69 -18.74
CA GLU A 138 26.68 -24.41 -18.49
C GLU A 138 25.43 -24.57 -17.64
N GLN A 139 24.53 -25.50 -18.00
CA GLN A 139 23.29 -25.74 -17.26
C GLN A 139 23.56 -26.25 -15.85
N ARG A 140 24.52 -27.18 -15.68
CA ARG A 140 24.90 -27.66 -14.35
C ARG A 140 25.44 -26.52 -13.48
N ASN A 141 26.25 -25.63 -14.05
CA ASN A 141 26.75 -24.44 -13.35
C ASN A 141 25.61 -23.47 -12.96
N ILE A 142 24.64 -23.25 -13.84
CA ILE A 142 23.45 -22.42 -13.55
C ILE A 142 22.66 -23.03 -12.38
N LEU A 143 22.40 -24.33 -12.41
CA LEU A 143 21.68 -25.03 -11.34
C LEU A 143 22.46 -24.99 -10.02
N MET A 144 23.76 -25.29 -10.03
CA MET A 144 24.61 -25.18 -8.84
C MET A 144 24.61 -23.77 -8.24
N ARG A 145 24.68 -22.74 -9.09
CA ARG A 145 24.61 -21.35 -8.63
C ARG A 145 23.24 -21.01 -8.06
N SER A 146 22.17 -21.50 -8.67
CA SER A 146 20.80 -21.33 -8.17
C SER A 146 20.63 -21.97 -6.78
N ILE A 147 21.12 -23.20 -6.61
CA ILE A 147 21.12 -23.92 -5.33
C ILE A 147 21.84 -23.09 -4.26
N GLN A 148 23.08 -22.68 -4.56
CA GLN A 148 23.90 -21.91 -3.63
C GLN A 148 23.22 -20.59 -3.23
N LEU A 149 22.72 -19.84 -4.21
CA LEU A 149 22.03 -18.57 -4.00
C LEU A 149 20.82 -18.73 -3.06
N HIS A 150 19.99 -19.72 -3.34
CA HIS A 150 18.80 -20.00 -2.53
C HIS A 150 19.15 -20.46 -1.11
N GLU A 151 20.15 -21.31 -0.94
CA GLU A 151 20.61 -21.75 0.38
C GLU A 151 21.17 -20.61 1.23
N GLN A 152 22.01 -19.76 0.64
CA GLN A 152 22.56 -18.58 1.31
C GLN A 152 21.46 -17.59 1.70
N GLY A 153 20.50 -17.33 0.80
CA GLY A 153 19.36 -16.47 1.08
C GLY A 153 18.45 -17.03 2.18
N VAL A 154 18.16 -18.33 2.16
CA VAL A 154 17.37 -19.01 3.20
C VAL A 154 18.07 -18.96 4.56
N ALA A 155 19.40 -19.09 4.60
CA ALA A 155 20.16 -18.95 5.84
C ALA A 155 19.95 -17.55 6.46
N LYS A 156 20.06 -16.49 5.64
CA LYS A 156 19.78 -15.11 6.09
C LYS A 156 18.31 -14.89 6.45
N ARG A 157 17.36 -15.54 5.77
CA ARG A 157 15.91 -15.39 6.00
C ARG A 157 15.53 -15.61 7.47
N SER A 158 16.19 -16.55 8.17
CA SER A 158 15.92 -16.84 9.58
C SER A 158 16.05 -15.60 10.49
N ASP A 159 17.06 -14.77 10.25
CA ASP A 159 17.26 -13.50 10.99
C ASP A 159 16.16 -12.48 10.69
N TYR A 160 15.64 -12.46 9.46
CA TYR A 160 14.52 -11.59 9.08
C TYR A 160 13.22 -12.03 9.75
N VAL A 161 12.93 -13.32 9.78
CA VAL A 161 11.77 -13.87 10.48
C VAL A 161 11.81 -13.47 11.97
N ALA A 162 12.97 -13.63 12.62
CA ALA A 162 13.14 -13.20 14.01
C ALA A 162 12.90 -11.69 14.20
N ARG A 163 13.46 -10.85 13.33
CA ARG A 163 13.22 -9.39 13.35
C ARG A 163 11.75 -9.02 13.10
N ALA A 164 11.10 -9.70 12.17
CA ALA A 164 9.69 -9.50 11.86
C ALA A 164 8.80 -9.82 13.07
N HIS A 165 9.04 -10.94 13.75
CA HIS A 165 8.31 -11.28 14.98
C HIS A 165 8.52 -10.24 16.09
N ALA A 166 9.76 -9.84 16.34
CA ALA A 166 10.07 -8.81 17.34
C ALA A 166 9.40 -7.47 17.01
N PHE A 167 9.42 -7.06 15.74
CA PHE A 167 8.76 -5.84 15.28
C PHE A 167 7.24 -5.95 15.42
N ARG A 168 6.64 -7.08 15.05
CA ARG A 168 5.20 -7.32 15.23
C ARG A 168 4.77 -7.18 16.69
N GLU A 169 5.52 -7.78 17.61
CA GLU A 169 5.26 -7.64 19.05
C GLU A 169 5.40 -6.18 19.52
N ALA A 170 6.37 -5.44 19.00
CA ALA A 170 6.52 -4.02 19.30
C ALA A 170 5.33 -3.19 18.79
N VAL A 171 4.84 -3.45 17.58
CA VAL A 171 3.66 -2.78 17.02
C VAL A 171 2.40 -3.09 17.86
N PHE A 172 2.21 -4.35 18.27
CA PHE A 172 1.12 -4.72 19.17
C PHE A 172 1.17 -3.97 20.50
N LYS A 173 2.33 -3.92 21.15
CA LYS A 173 2.51 -3.17 22.41
C LYS A 173 2.25 -1.68 22.21
N ARG A 174 2.79 -1.10 21.13
CA ARG A 174 2.61 0.33 20.83
C ARG A 174 1.14 0.67 20.59
N ARG A 175 0.39 -0.17 19.87
CA ARG A 175 -1.07 -0.02 19.69
C ARG A 175 -1.80 -0.01 21.04
N ASP A 176 -1.46 -0.93 21.94
CA ASP A 176 -2.13 -1.02 23.25
C ASP A 176 -1.77 0.19 24.15
N GLU A 177 -0.52 0.64 24.12
CA GLU A 177 -0.07 1.87 24.78
C GLU A 177 -0.82 3.10 24.25
N LEU A 178 -0.94 3.24 22.92
CA LEU A 178 -1.70 4.32 22.29
C LEU A 178 -3.17 4.26 22.69
N GLY A 179 -3.78 3.07 22.75
CA GLY A 179 -5.15 2.91 23.23
C GLY A 179 -5.36 3.43 24.65
N ASN A 180 -4.42 3.14 25.55
CA ASN A 180 -4.47 3.66 26.92
C ASN A 180 -4.30 5.19 26.98
N LEU A 181 -3.39 5.75 26.18
CA LEU A 181 -3.17 7.20 26.09
C LEU A 181 -4.41 7.92 25.54
N ILE A 182 -5.02 7.39 24.47
CA ILE A 182 -6.27 7.92 23.89
C ILE A 182 -7.36 7.93 24.96
N GLN A 183 -7.49 6.85 25.74
CA GLN A 183 -8.47 6.78 26.82
C GLN A 183 -8.20 7.83 27.92
N GLU A 184 -6.94 7.99 28.35
CA GLU A 184 -6.57 8.99 29.35
C GLU A 184 -6.86 10.41 28.88
N VAL A 185 -6.46 10.75 27.65
CA VAL A 185 -6.72 12.08 27.07
C VAL A 185 -8.21 12.30 26.90
N SER A 186 -8.97 11.30 26.40
CA SER A 186 -10.42 11.42 26.24
C SER A 186 -11.11 11.69 27.59
N GLN A 187 -10.69 11.05 28.67
CA GLN A 187 -11.25 11.32 30.01
C GLN A 187 -11.00 12.75 30.50
N LYS A 188 -9.79 13.30 30.27
CA LYS A 188 -9.49 14.71 30.60
C LYS A 188 -10.36 15.66 29.78
N LEU A 189 -10.51 15.36 28.49
CA LEU A 189 -11.27 16.15 27.54
C LEU A 189 -12.77 16.14 27.87
N ASP A 190 -13.34 14.99 28.26
CA ASP A 190 -14.72 14.88 28.75
C ASP A 190 -14.94 15.74 30.01
N GLY A 191 -13.95 15.77 30.91
CA GLY A 191 -13.96 16.61 32.11
C GLY A 191 -13.94 18.11 31.79
N PHE A 192 -13.10 18.52 30.83
CA PHE A 192 -13.06 19.90 30.37
C PHE A 192 -14.31 20.29 29.56
N GLN A 193 -14.89 19.39 28.76
CA GLN A 193 -16.16 19.62 28.09
C GLN A 193 -17.29 19.88 29.10
N ALA A 194 -17.35 19.12 30.19
CA ALA A 194 -18.32 19.37 31.26
C ALA A 194 -18.12 20.75 31.92
N GLN A 195 -16.88 21.19 32.12
CA GLN A 195 -16.58 22.54 32.63
C GLN A 195 -16.98 23.62 31.62
N ARG A 196 -16.69 23.40 30.33
CA ARG A 196 -17.04 24.31 29.23
C ARG A 196 -18.55 24.50 29.16
N ASP A 197 -19.32 23.42 29.25
CA ASP A 197 -20.78 23.47 29.21
C ASP A 197 -21.37 24.19 30.44
N GLU A 198 -20.78 24.01 31.62
CA GLU A 198 -21.14 24.75 32.83
C GLU A 198 -20.83 26.26 32.72
N LEU A 199 -19.67 26.62 32.16
CA LEU A 199 -19.31 28.03 31.91
C LEU A 199 -20.23 28.66 30.86
N ASN A 200 -20.51 27.96 29.76
CA ASN A 200 -21.44 28.42 28.73
C ASN A 200 -22.83 28.67 29.29
N LYS A 201 -23.31 27.79 30.18
CA LYS A 201 -24.57 27.99 30.88
C LYS A 201 -24.54 29.27 31.73
N LYS A 202 -23.48 29.49 32.52
CA LYS A 202 -23.33 30.74 33.30
C LYS A 202 -23.30 31.99 32.42
N ILE A 203 -22.55 31.96 31.31
CA ILE A 203 -22.48 33.06 30.35
C ILE A 203 -23.87 33.33 29.75
N SER A 204 -24.65 32.29 29.45
CA SER A 204 -26.02 32.44 28.94
C SER A 204 -26.95 33.11 29.97
N GLU A 205 -26.89 32.69 31.24
CA GLU A 205 -27.69 33.26 32.33
C GLU A 205 -27.30 34.74 32.60
N GLU A 206 -25.99 35.05 32.65
CA GLU A 206 -25.48 36.42 32.77
C GLU A 206 -25.90 37.31 31.59
N THR A 207 -25.91 36.75 30.38
CA THR A 207 -26.31 37.46 29.16
C THR A 207 -27.81 37.74 29.14
N GLU A 208 -28.65 36.77 29.53
CA GLU A 208 -30.10 36.97 29.65
C GLU A 208 -30.44 38.03 30.70
N GLU A 209 -29.82 37.98 31.88
CA GLU A 209 -30.04 38.97 32.93
C GLU A 209 -29.63 40.38 32.47
N ARG A 210 -28.49 40.48 31.80
CA ARG A 210 -28.02 41.74 31.23
C ARG A 210 -28.99 42.31 30.18
N LEU A 211 -29.43 41.48 29.24
CA LEU A 211 -30.38 41.92 28.20
C LEU A 211 -31.69 42.41 28.83
N ARG A 212 -32.15 41.75 29.89
CA ARG A 212 -33.31 42.19 30.65
C ARG A 212 -33.08 43.54 31.33
N GLN A 213 -31.93 43.76 31.97
CA GLN A 213 -31.59 45.05 32.58
C GLN A 213 -31.48 46.17 31.54
N GLU A 214 -30.89 45.91 30.37
CA GLU A 214 -30.83 46.86 29.25
C GLU A 214 -32.23 47.19 28.72
N GLN A 215 -33.13 46.21 28.63
CA GLN A 215 -34.52 46.43 28.23
C GLN A 215 -35.27 47.28 29.26
N GLU A 216 -35.18 46.93 30.55
CA GLU A 216 -35.80 47.71 31.64
C GLU A 216 -35.26 49.16 31.67
N ALA A 217 -33.97 49.37 31.40
CA ALA A 217 -33.37 50.70 31.31
C ALA A 217 -33.89 51.50 30.11
N ARG A 218 -34.01 50.87 28.92
CA ARG A 218 -34.60 51.49 27.73
C ARG A 218 -36.05 51.89 27.95
N GLU A 219 -36.87 51.00 28.52
CA GLU A 219 -38.26 51.28 28.86
C GLU A 219 -38.37 52.45 29.88
N ALA A 220 -37.46 52.52 30.85
CA ALA A 220 -37.42 53.62 31.81
C ALA A 220 -37.01 54.96 31.15
N GLU A 221 -36.08 54.95 30.20
CA GLU A 221 -35.66 56.13 29.45
C GLU A 221 -36.78 56.62 28.51
N GLU A 222 -37.45 55.70 27.80
CA GLU A 222 -38.62 56.01 26.98
C GLU A 222 -39.75 56.61 27.83
N LYS A 223 -40.01 56.05 29.01
CA LYS A 223 -41.01 56.60 29.93
C LYS A 223 -40.64 58.02 30.40
N LYS A 224 -39.38 58.27 30.74
CA LYS A 224 -38.91 59.63 31.10
C LYS A 224 -39.08 60.60 29.94
N ARG A 225 -38.72 60.18 28.72
CA ARG A 225 -38.88 60.98 27.51
C ARG A 225 -40.36 61.31 27.24
N ALA A 226 -41.25 60.34 27.42
CA ALA A 226 -42.70 60.54 27.30
C ALA A 226 -43.25 61.50 28.38
N GLU A 227 -42.80 61.39 29.64
CA GLU A 227 -43.17 62.31 30.71
C GLU A 227 -42.68 63.75 30.45
N GLU A 228 -41.46 63.92 29.93
CA GLU A 228 -40.93 65.23 29.51
C GLU A 228 -41.70 65.81 28.32
N GLU A 229 -42.04 64.99 27.33
CA GLU A 229 -42.84 65.38 26.18
C GLU A 229 -44.26 65.79 26.59
N GLN A 230 -44.89 65.04 27.51
CA GLN A 230 -46.18 65.39 28.07
C GLN A 230 -46.13 66.73 28.84
N LYS A 231 -45.11 66.95 29.68
CA LYS A 231 -44.92 68.24 30.36
C LYS A 231 -44.76 69.40 29.39
N ARG A 232 -43.97 69.22 28.32
CA ARG A 232 -43.83 70.24 27.26
C ARG A 232 -45.14 70.51 26.54
N ALA A 233 -45.94 69.47 26.28
CA ALA A 233 -47.26 69.61 25.67
C ALA A 233 -48.24 70.37 26.58
N GLU A 234 -48.23 70.08 27.89
CA GLU A 234 -49.03 70.80 28.89
C GLU A 234 -48.60 72.27 29.01
N GLU A 235 -47.30 72.57 29.01
CA GLU A 235 -46.78 73.95 28.97
C GLU A 235 -47.17 74.69 27.69
N LEU A 236 -47.05 74.04 26.51
CA LEU A 236 -47.50 74.63 25.24
C LEU A 236 -49.01 74.89 25.25
N ALA A 237 -49.81 73.97 25.77
CA ALA A 237 -51.26 74.11 25.90
C ALA A 237 -51.63 75.24 26.87
N ALA A 238 -50.91 75.39 27.98
CA ALA A 238 -51.08 76.50 28.91
C ALA A 238 -50.72 77.85 28.26
N GLN A 239 -49.61 77.92 27.51
CA GLN A 239 -49.24 79.12 26.74
C GLN A 239 -50.26 79.46 25.65
N GLN A 240 -50.81 78.45 24.95
CA GLN A 240 -51.88 78.64 23.97
C GLN A 240 -53.19 79.11 24.64
N ALA A 241 -53.54 78.59 25.81
CA ALA A 241 -54.70 79.02 26.58
C ALA A 241 -54.56 80.46 27.13
N GLU A 242 -53.34 80.86 27.50
CA GLU A 242 -53.04 82.23 27.93
C GLU A 242 -53.11 83.22 26.75
N MET A 243 -52.63 82.82 25.56
CA MET A 243 -52.82 83.58 24.32
C MET A 243 -54.29 83.66 23.87
N ALA A 244 -55.11 82.64 24.15
CA ALA A 244 -56.54 82.66 23.86
C ALA A 244 -57.33 83.63 24.77
N ASN A 245 -56.77 84.06 25.90
CA ASN A 245 -57.38 85.01 26.84
C ASN A 245 -56.99 86.49 26.58
N GLN A 246 -56.21 86.79 25.53
CA GLN A 246 -55.86 88.15 25.10
C GLN A 246 -56.36 88.51 23.68
N VAL A 247 -57.56 88.04 23.31
CA VAL A 247 -58.24 88.55 22.10
C VAL A 247 -59.62 89.11 22.48
N PRO A 248 -59.84 90.44 22.36
CA PRO A 248 -61.17 91.03 22.50
C PRO A 248 -62.07 90.64 21.33
N SER A 249 -63.37 90.53 21.62
CA SER A 249 -64.44 90.34 20.66
C SER A 249 -64.51 91.48 19.63
N GLY A 250 -64.57 91.10 18.34
CA GLY A 250 -65.32 91.80 17.30
C GLY A 250 -64.51 92.65 16.32
N GLU A 251 -64.45 92.21 15.07
CA GLU A 251 -65.06 92.94 13.94
C GLU A 251 -65.06 92.09 12.65
N GLU A 252 -66.17 92.19 11.92
CA GLU A 252 -66.38 91.58 10.60
C GLU A 252 -65.49 92.25 9.54
N ILE A 253 -64.83 91.46 8.68
CA ILE A 253 -64.45 91.91 7.33
C ILE A 253 -64.77 90.82 6.30
N LYS A 254 -65.56 91.22 5.29
CA LYS A 254 -65.95 90.45 4.11
C LYS A 254 -64.90 90.51 3.00
N SER A 255 -64.87 89.42 2.20
CA SER A 255 -64.54 89.34 0.75
C SER A 255 -63.06 89.55 0.40
N SER A 256 -62.36 88.71 -0.35
CA SER A 256 -62.59 87.98 -1.63
C SER A 256 -61.37 87.05 -1.82
N GLY A 257 -61.38 85.86 -2.42
CA GLY A 257 -61.80 85.47 -3.77
C GLY A 257 -60.55 85.10 -4.60
N ASP A 258 -60.57 83.90 -5.22
CA ASP A 258 -59.61 83.25 -6.14
C ASP A 258 -58.63 82.25 -5.49
N GLU A 259 -58.94 80.94 -5.44
CA GLU A 259 -59.00 79.91 -6.50
C GLU A 259 -57.63 79.26 -6.77
N PHE A 260 -57.40 78.07 -6.20
CA PHE A 260 -57.03 76.85 -6.96
C PHE A 260 -56.98 75.60 -6.07
N GLY A 261 -57.72 74.56 -6.47
CA GLY A 261 -57.27 73.15 -6.40
C GLY A 261 -57.57 72.32 -5.15
N SER A 262 -58.79 71.80 -5.06
CA SER A 262 -59.11 70.49 -4.45
C SER A 262 -59.37 69.50 -5.61
N PRO A 263 -59.18 68.17 -5.47
CA PRO A 263 -59.93 67.41 -4.47
C PRO A 263 -59.34 66.10 -3.91
N GLU A 264 -59.94 65.74 -2.77
CA GLU A 264 -60.37 64.40 -2.34
C GLU A 264 -59.32 63.32 -1.97
N VAL A 265 -59.33 63.03 -0.67
CA VAL A 265 -59.02 61.71 -0.12
C VAL A 265 -60.30 60.87 -0.14
N PRO A 266 -60.23 59.59 -0.53
CA PRO A 266 -60.99 58.59 0.19
C PRO A 266 -60.12 57.39 0.63
N PRO A 267 -60.65 56.54 1.54
CA PRO A 267 -59.87 55.74 2.46
C PRO A 267 -59.87 54.24 2.12
N MET A 268 -59.30 53.46 3.04
CA MET A 268 -59.56 52.04 3.34
C MET A 268 -58.50 51.02 2.92
N ALA A 269 -58.26 50.12 3.88
CA ALA A 269 -57.43 48.94 3.84
C ALA A 269 -58.12 47.76 3.10
N PRO A 270 -57.72 46.52 3.39
CA PRO A 270 -56.92 45.61 2.55
C PRO A 270 -57.80 44.67 1.70
N GLN A 271 -57.24 44.01 0.66
CA GLN A 271 -57.55 42.60 0.35
C GLN A 271 -56.75 42.02 -0.81
N ALA A 272 -56.61 40.70 -0.73
CA ALA A 272 -55.95 39.75 -1.61
C ALA A 272 -56.49 39.72 -3.04
N VAL A 273 -55.65 39.22 -3.96
CA VAL A 273 -56.08 38.43 -5.11
C VAL A 273 -55.08 37.31 -5.36
N ASP A 274 -55.61 36.08 -5.36
CA ASP A 274 -55.04 34.89 -5.97
C ASP A 274 -55.09 34.97 -7.51
N ASP A 275 -54.26 34.12 -8.13
CA ASP A 275 -54.63 33.19 -9.22
C ASP A 275 -54.05 33.38 -10.64
N LEU A 276 -53.03 32.54 -10.90
CA LEU A 276 -52.74 31.66 -12.04
C LEU A 276 -52.10 32.13 -13.36
N GLY A 277 -50.99 31.44 -13.63
CA GLY A 277 -50.41 31.19 -14.95
C GLY A 277 -49.36 30.07 -14.85
N GLU A 278 -49.83 28.85 -14.59
CA GLU A 278 -49.06 27.60 -14.46
C GLU A 278 -48.59 27.07 -15.84
N THR A 279 -47.32 26.67 -15.97
CA THR A 279 -46.95 25.48 -16.76
C THR A 279 -45.88 24.67 -16.02
N GLN A 280 -46.25 23.42 -15.75
CA GLN A 280 -45.48 22.34 -15.14
C GLN A 280 -44.28 21.89 -15.99
N GLN A 281 -43.21 21.41 -15.34
CA GLN A 281 -42.90 19.97 -15.36
C GLN A 281 -41.92 19.54 -14.25
N VAL A 282 -42.43 18.57 -13.49
CA VAL A 282 -41.86 17.62 -12.52
C VAL A 282 -40.60 16.90 -13.03
N VAL A 283 -39.59 16.64 -12.16
CA VAL A 283 -39.07 15.30 -11.77
C VAL A 283 -38.24 15.40 -10.47
N GLN A 284 -38.34 14.33 -9.69
CA GLN A 284 -38.05 14.07 -8.29
C GLN A 284 -36.58 13.94 -7.87
N GLU A 285 -36.45 14.01 -6.55
CA GLU A 285 -35.36 13.69 -5.64
C GLU A 285 -34.64 12.35 -5.90
N GLY A 286 -33.35 12.36 -5.57
CA GLY A 286 -32.55 11.18 -5.27
C GLY A 286 -31.42 11.57 -4.32
N ASN A 287 -31.55 11.17 -3.05
CA ASN A 287 -30.56 11.28 -1.97
C ASN A 287 -29.23 10.60 -2.36
N PRO A 288 -28.07 11.02 -1.83
CA PRO A 288 -27.51 10.23 -0.72
C PRO A 288 -26.74 11.04 0.35
N ASP A 289 -26.77 10.45 1.55
CA ASP A 289 -25.96 10.74 2.75
C ASP A 289 -24.68 9.83 2.77
N PRO A 290 -23.86 9.80 3.84
CA PRO A 290 -22.78 10.70 4.28
C PRO A 290 -21.36 10.08 4.17
N ASN A 291 -20.35 10.90 4.50
CA ASN A 291 -18.97 10.56 4.89
C ASN A 291 -17.99 10.17 3.76
N THR A 292 -16.95 10.98 3.53
CA THR A 292 -15.68 10.83 4.27
C THR A 292 -14.65 11.92 3.91
N HIS A 293 -14.09 12.45 5.00
CA HIS A 293 -12.72 12.92 5.21
C HIS A 293 -12.26 14.24 4.59
N VAL A 294 -12.29 15.23 5.48
CA VAL A 294 -11.57 16.50 5.43
C VAL A 294 -10.18 16.24 5.99
N ASP A 295 -9.15 16.61 5.25
CA ASP A 295 -7.91 17.24 5.71
C ASP A 295 -6.99 17.40 4.48
N ASP A 296 -6.82 18.63 3.97
CA ASP A 296 -5.57 19.34 4.26
C ASP A 296 -5.59 20.78 3.74
N TRP A 297 -5.13 21.67 4.60
CA TRP A 297 -4.72 23.03 4.29
C TRP A 297 -3.37 23.02 3.56
N TYR A 298 -3.18 23.86 2.55
CA TYR A 298 -2.11 24.89 2.53
C TYR A 298 -2.27 25.86 1.34
N SER A 299 -2.37 27.14 1.73
CA SER A 299 -1.79 28.34 1.11
C SER A 299 -2.05 28.66 -0.38
N TYR A 300 -2.93 29.63 -0.59
CA TYR A 300 -2.93 30.49 -1.77
C TYR A 300 -1.83 31.55 -1.60
N ASP A 301 -0.70 31.42 -2.29
CA ASP A 301 0.12 32.57 -2.68
C ASP A 301 -0.47 33.10 -3.99
N ASN A 302 -1.20 34.21 -3.88
CA ASN A 302 -1.81 34.90 -5.02
C ASN A 302 -0.87 36.03 -5.42
N ASP A 303 -0.02 35.80 -6.42
CA ASP A 303 0.90 36.81 -6.94
C ASP A 303 0.36 37.40 -8.25
N HIS A 304 -0.05 38.66 -8.13
CA HIS A 304 -0.03 39.75 -9.13
C HIS A 304 -0.21 39.42 -10.61
N THR A 305 -1.38 39.78 -11.14
CA THR A 305 -1.48 40.37 -12.48
C THR A 305 -2.37 41.60 -12.45
N ASP A 306 -1.74 42.76 -12.62
CA ASP A 306 -2.36 44.06 -12.86
C ASP A 306 -3.15 44.04 -14.18
N GLU A 307 -4.47 44.23 -14.11
CA GLU A 307 -5.26 44.74 -15.23
C GLU A 307 -5.99 46.02 -14.80
N GLU A 308 -5.48 47.14 -15.30
CA GLU A 308 -6.08 48.46 -15.18
C GLU A 308 -7.47 48.50 -15.84
N LYS A 309 -8.49 48.95 -15.09
CA LYS A 309 -9.77 49.42 -15.65
C LYS A 309 -10.03 50.88 -15.29
N PRO A 310 -10.69 51.65 -16.19
CA PRO A 310 -10.73 53.10 -16.13
C PRO A 310 -11.77 53.61 -15.12
N SER A 311 -11.48 54.78 -14.56
CA SER A 311 -12.26 55.52 -13.57
C SER A 311 -13.63 55.97 -14.09
N GLU A 312 -14.70 55.48 -13.46
CA GLU A 312 -15.97 56.21 -13.37
C GLU A 312 -16.07 56.78 -11.95
N ASP A 313 -15.99 58.11 -11.84
CA ASP A 313 -16.22 58.86 -10.61
C ASP A 313 -17.70 58.77 -10.23
N GLU A 314 -18.04 57.71 -9.50
CA GLU A 314 -19.33 57.57 -8.84
C GLU A 314 -19.29 58.34 -7.50
N TYR A 315 -20.20 59.31 -7.35
CA TYR A 315 -20.38 60.09 -6.14
C TYR A 315 -20.71 59.17 -4.95
N ARG A 316 -19.68 58.83 -4.15
CA ARG A 316 -19.82 58.12 -2.87
C ARG A 316 -20.25 59.12 -1.78
N PRO A 317 -21.44 58.97 -1.15
CA PRO A 317 -21.76 59.72 0.06
C PRO A 317 -20.68 59.45 1.11
N PRO A 318 -20.37 60.37 2.04
CA PRO A 318 -19.39 60.10 3.08
C PRO A 318 -19.79 58.79 3.78
N GLU A 319 -18.94 57.76 3.69
CA GLU A 319 -19.08 56.59 4.54
C GLU A 319 -19.07 57.14 5.97
N GLU A 320 -20.21 57.04 6.66
CA GLU A 320 -20.19 57.08 8.12
C GLU A 320 -19.16 56.04 8.51
N GLU A 321 -18.04 56.52 9.04
CA GLU A 321 -16.94 55.72 9.55
C GLU A 321 -17.57 54.65 10.45
N TYR A 322 -17.64 53.41 9.96
CA TYR A 322 -18.13 52.27 10.73
C TYR A 322 -17.16 52.14 11.90
N LYS A 323 -17.49 52.78 13.02
CA LYS A 323 -16.82 52.55 14.29
C LYS A 323 -17.33 51.20 14.76
N PRO A 324 -16.47 50.17 14.81
CA PRO A 324 -16.84 48.92 15.43
C PRO A 324 -17.46 49.24 16.81
N PRO A 325 -18.56 48.59 17.21
CA PRO A 325 -19.08 48.75 18.57
C PRO A 325 -17.92 48.56 19.54
N GLU A 326 -17.72 49.50 20.48
CA GLU A 326 -16.68 49.34 21.51
C GLU A 326 -16.88 47.97 22.17
N GLU A 327 -15.89 47.09 22.04
CA GLU A 327 -15.95 45.75 22.61
C GLU A 327 -16.18 45.86 24.11
N ARG A 328 -17.32 45.34 24.56
CA ARG A 328 -17.62 45.29 25.98
C ARG A 328 -16.52 44.48 26.70
N PRO A 329 -16.12 44.88 27.91
CA PRO A 329 -15.20 44.07 28.70
C PRO A 329 -15.83 42.69 28.94
N LYS A 330 -15.05 41.64 28.65
CA LYS A 330 -15.47 40.24 28.85
C LYS A 330 -15.79 39.99 30.32
N THR A 331 -16.79 39.16 30.60
CA THR A 331 -17.09 38.71 31.97
C THR A 331 -16.01 37.75 32.47
N GLU A 332 -15.98 37.51 33.79
CA GLU A 332 -15.06 36.54 34.38
C GLU A 332 -15.30 35.12 33.85
N ALA A 333 -16.57 34.77 33.58
CA ALA A 333 -16.95 33.49 32.99
C ALA A 333 -16.48 33.39 31.53
N GLU A 334 -16.61 34.45 30.73
CA GLU A 334 -16.11 34.48 29.34
C GLU A 334 -14.59 34.35 29.28
N LEU A 335 -13.85 35.02 30.17
CA LEU A 335 -12.39 34.90 30.26
C LEU A 335 -11.95 33.51 30.74
N ALA A 336 -12.70 32.89 31.65
CA ALA A 336 -12.43 31.54 32.11
C ALA A 336 -12.70 30.49 31.02
N LEU A 337 -13.73 30.71 30.18
CA LEU A 337 -14.05 29.84 29.05
C LEU A 337 -12.94 29.89 28.00
N GLU A 338 -12.47 31.09 27.65
CA GLU A 338 -11.37 31.28 26.71
C GLU A 338 -10.09 30.54 27.15
N LYS A 339 -9.73 30.65 28.43
CA LYS A 339 -8.59 29.90 28.99
C LYS A 339 -8.78 28.40 28.95
N LEU A 340 -9.99 27.92 29.24
CA LEU A 340 -10.32 26.50 29.21
C LEU A 340 -10.19 25.93 27.78
N GLU A 341 -10.68 26.66 26.78
CA GLU A 341 -10.56 26.27 25.36
C GLU A 341 -9.09 26.26 24.90
N GLU A 342 -8.26 27.19 25.39
CA GLU A 342 -6.82 27.18 25.16
C GLU A 342 -6.12 25.94 25.76
N GLU A 343 -6.58 25.46 26.93
CA GLU A 343 -6.07 24.24 27.57
C GLU A 343 -6.56 22.96 26.88
N MET A 344 -7.77 22.96 26.30
CA MET A 344 -8.33 21.82 25.57
C MET A 344 -7.66 21.58 24.22
N ARG A 345 -7.31 22.65 23.49
CA ARG A 345 -6.72 22.58 22.14
C ARG A 345 -5.51 21.65 22.01
N PRO A 346 -4.46 21.70 22.86
CA PRO A 346 -3.33 20.80 22.76
C PRO A 346 -3.69 19.34 23.05
N LEU A 347 -4.69 19.08 23.92
CA LEU A 347 -5.15 17.73 24.22
C LEU A 347 -5.95 17.13 23.06
N GLU A 348 -6.79 17.92 22.40
CA GLU A 348 -7.48 17.52 21.17
C GLU A 348 -6.49 17.12 20.07
N GLU A 349 -5.44 17.92 19.89
CA GLU A 349 -4.38 17.62 18.92
C GLU A 349 -3.59 16.35 19.31
N GLU A 350 -3.25 16.20 20.59
CA GLU A 350 -2.59 15.00 21.09
C GLU A 350 -3.46 13.74 20.86
N LYS A 351 -4.75 13.81 21.15
CA LYS A 351 -5.71 12.72 20.93
C LYS A 351 -5.75 12.34 19.45
N ARG A 352 -5.94 13.33 18.56
CA ARG A 352 -5.98 13.13 17.10
C ARG A 352 -4.73 12.44 16.59
N LYS A 353 -3.55 12.86 17.08
CA LYS A 353 -2.27 12.25 16.73
C LYS A 353 -2.18 10.79 17.19
N HIS A 354 -2.53 10.50 18.45
CA HIS A 354 -2.49 9.12 18.96
C HIS A 354 -3.51 8.22 18.24
N GLU A 355 -4.69 8.72 17.91
CA GLU A 355 -5.71 8.01 17.14
C GLU A 355 -5.19 7.65 15.74
N SER A 356 -4.56 8.59 15.04
CA SER A 356 -3.93 8.35 13.73
C SER A 356 -2.79 7.33 13.81
N GLU A 357 -1.90 7.43 14.81
CA GLU A 357 -0.84 6.44 15.05
C GLU A 357 -1.41 5.05 15.36
N SER A 358 -2.50 4.98 16.14
CA SER A 358 -3.16 3.72 16.50
C SER A 358 -3.82 3.07 15.29
N GLU A 359 -4.51 3.85 14.46
CA GLU A 359 -5.11 3.37 13.23
C GLU A 359 -4.06 2.81 12.27
N LEU A 360 -2.92 3.51 12.13
CA LEU A 360 -1.80 3.02 11.34
C LEU A 360 -1.26 1.70 11.90
N ALA A 361 -1.07 1.60 13.22
CA ALA A 361 -0.60 0.36 13.86
C ALA A 361 -1.57 -0.82 13.61
N VAL A 362 -2.89 -0.58 13.67
CA VAL A 362 -3.91 -1.57 13.33
C VAL A 362 -3.78 -2.01 11.87
N LYS A 363 -3.72 -1.05 10.92
CA LYS A 363 -3.55 -1.34 9.48
C LYS A 363 -2.29 -2.16 9.20
N VAL A 364 -1.17 -1.82 9.85
CA VAL A 364 0.08 -2.58 9.72
C VAL A 364 -0.09 -4.03 10.17
N LEU A 365 -0.81 -4.29 11.25
CA LEU A 365 -1.02 -5.65 11.76
C LEU A 365 -1.95 -6.50 10.86
N GLU A 366 -2.72 -5.85 9.98
CA GLU A 366 -3.63 -6.49 9.01
C GLU A 366 -2.96 -6.83 7.67
N TYR A 367 -1.83 -6.19 7.35
CA TYR A 367 -1.13 -6.44 6.09
C TYR A 367 -0.63 -7.88 5.97
N ASP A 368 -0.69 -8.40 4.75
CA ASP A 368 -0.08 -9.68 4.38
C ASP A 368 1.43 -9.49 4.18
N PHE A 369 2.23 -10.04 5.10
CA PHE A 369 3.69 -10.08 5.01
C PHE A 369 4.22 -11.47 4.62
N GLY A 370 3.37 -12.30 4.03
CA GLY A 370 3.68 -13.68 3.69
C GLY A 370 3.48 -14.66 4.85
N PRO A 371 3.62 -15.97 4.59
CA PRO A 371 3.21 -17.04 5.51
C PRO A 371 3.98 -17.07 6.83
N ASP A 372 5.23 -16.61 6.83
CA ASP A 372 6.11 -16.52 8.02
C ASP A 372 6.33 -15.07 8.47
N MET A 373 5.55 -14.13 7.93
CA MET A 373 5.64 -12.69 8.21
C MET A 373 7.00 -12.05 7.89
N ALA A 374 7.91 -12.76 7.20
CA ALA A 374 9.30 -12.32 7.06
C ALA A 374 9.42 -10.95 6.36
N PHE A 375 8.51 -10.63 5.43
CA PHE A 375 8.49 -9.34 4.73
C PHE A 375 8.19 -8.15 5.65
N MET A 376 7.67 -8.38 6.85
CA MET A 376 7.46 -7.31 7.84
C MET A 376 8.78 -6.66 8.25
N ALA A 377 9.91 -7.37 8.15
CA ALA A 377 11.23 -6.83 8.39
C ALA A 377 11.69 -5.80 7.32
N LEU A 378 10.94 -5.65 6.23
CA LEU A 378 11.13 -4.59 5.24
C LEU A 378 10.21 -3.38 5.46
N TYR A 379 9.20 -3.48 6.33
CA TYR A 379 8.21 -2.43 6.50
C TYR A 379 8.84 -1.05 6.72
N ASP A 380 8.39 -0.05 5.95
CA ASP A 380 8.83 1.35 6.00
C ASP A 380 10.32 1.58 5.67
N LYS A 381 11.03 0.57 5.17
CA LYS A 381 12.36 0.77 4.60
C LYS A 381 12.25 1.28 3.16
N CYS A 382 12.98 2.34 2.87
CA CYS A 382 13.01 2.98 1.56
C CYS A 382 14.30 2.64 0.81
N TYR A 383 14.17 2.40 -0.49
CA TYR A 383 15.29 2.12 -1.40
C TYR A 383 15.19 3.02 -2.61
N GLU A 384 16.33 3.52 -3.07
CA GLU A 384 16.40 4.46 -4.20
C GLU A 384 17.31 3.94 -5.31
N GLN A 385 16.93 4.25 -6.55
CA GLN A 385 17.73 3.97 -7.74
C GLN A 385 17.61 5.14 -8.73
N GLN A 386 18.77 5.66 -9.15
CA GLN A 386 18.83 6.69 -10.18
C GLN A 386 18.87 6.05 -11.57
N VAL A 387 17.97 6.49 -12.46
CA VAL A 387 17.92 6.07 -13.87
C VAL A 387 17.73 7.31 -14.73
N GLN A 388 18.73 7.60 -15.57
CA GLN A 388 18.81 8.83 -16.36
C GLN A 388 18.74 10.08 -15.45
N GLN A 389 17.73 10.93 -15.64
CA GLN A 389 17.52 12.16 -14.86
C GLN A 389 16.61 11.96 -13.64
N TYR A 390 15.95 10.80 -13.53
CA TYR A 390 14.97 10.53 -12.49
C TYR A 390 15.58 9.68 -11.37
N THR A 391 15.17 9.95 -10.13
CA THR A 391 15.45 9.10 -8.96
C THR A 391 14.16 8.42 -8.55
N TYR A 392 14.14 7.09 -8.58
CA TYR A 392 12.99 6.31 -8.17
C TYR A 392 13.20 5.83 -6.74
N GLU A 393 12.19 6.00 -5.90
CA GLU A 393 12.18 5.58 -4.51
C GLU A 393 11.01 4.63 -4.27
N ILE A 394 11.26 3.56 -3.52
CA ILE A 394 10.22 2.66 -3.02
C ILE A 394 10.36 2.49 -1.52
N CYS A 395 9.32 2.85 -0.78
CA CYS A 395 9.18 2.57 0.64
C CYS A 395 8.26 1.36 0.82
N MET A 396 8.84 0.25 1.27
CA MET A 396 8.16 -1.05 1.32
C MET A 396 6.90 -0.99 2.19
N PHE A 397 5.77 -1.45 1.64
CA PHE A 397 4.44 -1.41 2.27
C PHE A 397 3.89 0.01 2.53
N ARG A 398 4.50 1.04 1.93
CA ARG A 398 4.06 2.44 2.04
C ARG A 398 3.73 2.98 0.66
N HIS A 399 4.70 3.54 -0.03
CA HIS A 399 4.49 4.24 -1.28
C HIS A 399 5.71 4.15 -2.20
N ALA A 400 5.48 4.41 -3.47
CA ALA A 400 6.49 4.50 -4.52
C ALA A 400 6.48 5.92 -5.10
N LYS A 401 7.66 6.49 -5.36
CA LYS A 401 7.80 7.86 -5.86
C LYS A 401 8.87 7.96 -6.95
N GLN A 402 8.69 8.93 -7.85
CA GLN A 402 9.70 9.38 -8.80
C GLN A 402 10.05 10.83 -8.46
N LYS A 403 11.34 11.12 -8.29
CA LYS A 403 11.89 12.44 -7.98
C LYS A 403 12.62 12.99 -9.21
N ASP A 404 12.36 14.24 -9.56
CA ASP A 404 13.01 14.98 -10.66
C ASP A 404 13.38 16.39 -10.20
N GLY A 405 14.63 16.57 -9.75
CA GLY A 405 15.29 17.88 -9.55
C GLY A 405 14.58 18.91 -8.66
N GLY A 406 13.48 18.55 -7.99
CA GLY A 406 12.60 19.46 -7.24
C GLY A 406 11.11 19.10 -7.31
N SER A 407 10.69 18.21 -8.21
CA SER A 407 9.32 17.67 -8.26
C SER A 407 9.27 16.20 -7.83
N GLU A 408 8.20 15.81 -7.13
CA GLU A 408 7.92 14.43 -6.76
C GLU A 408 6.62 13.97 -7.41
N GLN A 409 6.64 12.80 -8.03
CA GLN A 409 5.48 12.14 -8.60
C GLN A 409 5.15 10.88 -7.80
N ASN A 410 3.90 10.76 -7.36
CA ASN A 410 3.41 9.57 -6.68
C ASN A 410 3.17 8.44 -7.70
N LEU A 411 3.91 7.33 -7.57
CA LEU A 411 3.77 6.15 -8.43
C LEU A 411 2.78 5.12 -7.88
N GLY A 412 2.31 5.31 -6.64
CA GLY A 412 1.29 4.49 -6.00
C GLY A 412 1.58 4.24 -4.52
N THR A 413 0.53 3.84 -3.80
CA THR A 413 0.59 3.32 -2.44
C THR A 413 0.46 1.80 -2.44
N TRP A 414 1.07 1.14 -1.47
CA TRP A 414 0.98 -0.31 -1.30
C TRP A 414 -0.49 -0.78 -1.32
N SER A 415 -0.75 -1.85 -2.07
CA SER A 415 -2.10 -2.40 -2.25
C SER A 415 -2.16 -3.87 -1.88
N HIS A 416 -1.51 -4.75 -2.66
CA HIS A 416 -1.64 -6.20 -2.49
C HIS A 416 -0.50 -6.97 -3.14
N TRP A 417 -0.44 -8.27 -2.83
CA TRP A 417 0.45 -9.23 -3.46
C TRP A 417 -0.20 -9.94 -4.63
N THR A 418 0.61 -10.29 -5.63
CA THR A 418 0.30 -11.39 -6.54
C THR A 418 1.45 -12.41 -6.53
N HIS A 419 1.10 -13.67 -6.77
CA HIS A 419 2.07 -14.76 -6.84
C HIS A 419 2.16 -15.26 -8.28
N GLU A 420 3.18 -14.84 -9.01
CA GLU A 420 3.41 -15.30 -10.38
C GLU A 420 4.05 -16.70 -10.36
N ASN A 421 3.47 -17.62 -11.15
CA ASN A 421 3.91 -19.00 -11.28
C ASN A 421 4.03 -19.74 -9.93
N GLY A 422 3.29 -19.30 -8.90
CA GLY A 422 3.31 -19.88 -7.55
C GLY A 422 4.56 -19.59 -6.72
N HIS A 423 5.52 -18.83 -7.24
CA HIS A 423 6.86 -18.73 -6.63
C HIS A 423 7.47 -17.32 -6.59
N ASN A 424 7.08 -16.41 -7.48
CA ASN A 424 7.55 -15.03 -7.45
C ASN A 424 6.50 -14.14 -6.78
N SER A 425 6.86 -13.55 -5.65
CA SER A 425 6.01 -12.58 -4.97
C SER A 425 6.19 -11.21 -5.64
N VAL A 426 5.09 -10.63 -6.11
CA VAL A 426 5.07 -9.32 -6.77
C VAL A 426 4.21 -8.37 -5.93
N MET A 427 4.80 -7.24 -5.54
CA MET A 427 4.11 -6.18 -4.81
C MET A 427 3.45 -5.20 -5.78
N HIS A 428 2.16 -4.91 -5.59
CA HIS A 428 1.44 -3.89 -6.37
C HIS A 428 1.25 -2.61 -5.57
N TYR A 429 1.64 -1.50 -6.18
CA TYR A 429 1.43 -0.15 -5.69
C TYR A 429 0.50 0.57 -6.68
N THR A 430 -0.68 0.97 -6.20
CA THR A 430 -1.76 1.53 -7.02
C THR A 430 -2.18 2.89 -6.48
N ASN A 431 -3.16 3.55 -7.10
CA ASN A 431 -3.65 4.88 -6.68
C ASN A 431 -2.55 5.96 -6.72
N GLY A 432 -1.65 5.89 -7.69
CA GLY A 432 -0.66 6.95 -7.94
C GLY A 432 -1.27 8.19 -8.59
N GLY A 433 -0.43 9.22 -8.76
CA GLY A 433 -0.85 10.51 -9.31
C GLY A 433 -1.40 10.42 -10.73
N GLY A 434 -2.34 11.30 -11.07
CA GLY A 434 -3.00 11.35 -12.38
C GLY A 434 -2.02 11.52 -13.54
N CYS A 435 -2.15 10.67 -14.56
CA CYS A 435 -1.31 10.67 -15.75
C CYS A 435 -2.03 11.31 -16.93
N TRP A 436 -1.37 12.21 -17.65
CA TRP A 436 -1.94 12.78 -18.87
C TRP A 436 -2.10 11.70 -19.94
N ASN A 437 -3.34 11.42 -20.34
CA ASN A 437 -3.67 10.43 -21.37
C ASN A 437 -3.13 9.03 -21.06
N GLY A 438 -3.25 8.62 -19.79
CA GLY A 438 -2.88 7.30 -19.28
C GLY A 438 -3.67 6.95 -18.01
N PRO A 439 -3.56 5.71 -17.51
CA PRO A 439 -4.16 5.33 -16.23
C PRO A 439 -3.51 6.11 -15.07
N ALA A 440 -4.12 6.05 -13.89
CA ALA A 440 -3.44 6.47 -12.67
C ALA A 440 -2.09 5.76 -12.57
N ARG A 441 -1.04 6.49 -12.17
CA ARG A 441 0.30 5.91 -12.06
C ARG A 441 0.26 4.67 -11.15
N SER A 442 0.98 3.63 -11.57
CA SER A 442 1.09 2.38 -10.82
C SER A 442 2.48 1.81 -10.92
N MET A 443 2.88 1.05 -9.90
CA MET A 443 4.19 0.43 -9.78
C MET A 443 4.03 -1.04 -9.39
N LYS A 444 4.78 -1.92 -10.06
CA LYS A 444 4.94 -3.32 -9.66
C LYS A 444 6.37 -3.56 -9.22
N VAL A 445 6.56 -4.27 -8.11
CA VAL A 445 7.88 -4.63 -7.60
C VAL A 445 7.99 -6.14 -7.52
N SER A 446 8.78 -6.73 -8.40
CA SER A 446 9.07 -8.16 -8.44
C SER A 446 10.18 -8.51 -7.46
N MET A 447 9.88 -9.39 -6.51
CA MET A 447 10.86 -9.85 -5.52
C MET A 447 11.75 -10.93 -6.15
N ILE A 448 13.07 -10.70 -6.16
CA ILE A 448 14.09 -11.61 -6.71
C ILE A 448 14.96 -12.14 -5.58
N CYS A 449 15.22 -13.45 -5.59
CA CYS A 449 16.11 -14.08 -4.61
C CYS A 449 17.53 -13.52 -4.76
N GLY A 450 18.10 -13.08 -3.63
CA GLY A 450 19.51 -12.74 -3.53
C GLY A 450 19.96 -12.58 -2.09
N GLU A 451 21.24 -12.34 -1.90
CA GLU A 451 21.83 -12.28 -0.57
C GLU A 451 21.59 -10.93 0.14
N ASP A 452 21.43 -9.86 -0.63
CA ASP A 452 21.39 -8.48 -0.13
C ASP A 452 20.10 -7.77 -0.59
N GLU A 453 19.84 -6.61 0.01
CA GLU A 453 18.63 -5.81 -0.19
C GLU A 453 18.94 -4.59 -1.05
N PHE A 454 18.51 -4.59 -2.32
CA PHE A 454 18.69 -3.43 -3.20
C PHE A 454 17.78 -3.49 -4.43
N LEU A 455 17.57 -2.32 -5.05
CA LEU A 455 16.90 -2.22 -6.34
C LEU A 455 17.83 -2.64 -7.47
N VAL A 456 17.44 -3.66 -8.22
CA VAL A 456 18.21 -4.21 -9.34
C VAL A 456 17.96 -3.39 -10.59
N SER A 457 16.68 -3.14 -10.90
CA SER A 457 16.29 -2.43 -12.10
C SER A 457 14.98 -1.67 -11.89
N VAL A 458 14.82 -0.58 -12.64
CA VAL A 458 13.58 0.21 -12.71
C VAL A 458 13.31 0.54 -14.16
N GLN A 459 12.11 0.25 -14.63
CA GLN A 459 11.71 0.43 -16.02
C GLN A 459 10.27 0.97 -16.11
N GLU A 460 9.99 1.75 -17.15
CA GLU A 460 8.64 2.19 -17.50
C GLU A 460 8.20 1.49 -18.79
N PRO A 461 7.73 0.23 -18.72
CA PRO A 461 7.36 -0.54 -19.91
C PRO A 461 6.19 0.06 -20.69
N SER A 462 5.30 0.79 -20.01
CA SER A 462 4.23 1.55 -20.66
C SER A 462 3.95 2.84 -19.88
N ARG A 463 3.34 3.82 -20.54
CA ARG A 463 3.12 5.15 -19.96
C ARG A 463 2.44 5.04 -18.60
N CYS A 464 3.09 5.59 -17.57
CA CYS A 464 2.60 5.64 -16.19
C CYS A 464 2.42 4.26 -15.52
N VAL A 465 3.01 3.20 -16.08
CA VAL A 465 3.11 1.88 -15.47
C VAL A 465 4.59 1.56 -15.33
N TYR A 466 5.03 1.40 -14.08
CA TYR A 466 6.42 1.18 -13.74
C TYR A 466 6.61 -0.23 -13.21
N GLU A 467 7.77 -0.81 -13.50
CA GLU A 467 8.18 -2.12 -13.01
C GLU A 467 9.58 -2.03 -12.40
N MET A 468 9.72 -2.60 -11.22
CA MET A 468 10.96 -2.68 -10.46
C MET A 468 11.29 -4.13 -10.15
N GLU A 469 12.58 -4.42 -10.14
CA GLU A 469 13.10 -5.68 -9.61
C GLU A 469 13.85 -5.40 -8.31
N PHE A 470 13.41 -6.02 -7.22
CA PHE A 470 14.01 -5.85 -5.91
C PHE A 470 14.64 -7.15 -5.44
N MET A 471 15.95 -7.12 -5.20
CA MET A 471 16.68 -8.27 -4.69
C MET A 471 16.55 -8.34 -3.18
N THR A 472 16.25 -9.53 -2.65
CA THR A 472 16.18 -9.75 -1.20
C THR A 472 16.32 -11.24 -0.85
N PRO A 473 16.93 -11.58 0.32
CA PRO A 473 16.91 -12.94 0.84
C PRO A 473 15.49 -13.45 1.14
N LEU A 474 14.53 -12.53 1.29
CA LEU A 474 13.13 -12.87 1.53
C LEU A 474 12.40 -13.45 0.32
N ALA A 475 12.98 -13.36 -0.87
CA ALA A 475 12.46 -14.01 -2.07
C ALA A 475 13.06 -15.41 -2.28
N CYS A 476 14.06 -15.80 -1.48
CA CYS A 476 14.68 -17.11 -1.56
C CYS A 476 13.84 -18.16 -0.80
N SER A 477 13.62 -19.32 -1.43
CA SER A 477 12.93 -20.46 -0.83
C SER A 477 13.77 -21.75 -0.87
N ALA A 478 13.61 -22.58 0.16
CA ALA A 478 14.22 -23.91 0.21
C ALA A 478 13.64 -24.85 -0.87
N HIS A 479 12.37 -24.62 -1.26
CA HIS A 479 11.72 -25.35 -2.35
C HIS A 479 12.47 -25.18 -3.67
N ARG A 480 12.85 -23.95 -4.04
CA ARG A 480 13.59 -23.70 -5.29
C ARG A 480 14.99 -24.30 -5.29
N ALA A 481 15.67 -24.29 -4.13
CA ALA A 481 16.94 -25.00 -3.99
C ALA A 481 16.76 -26.51 -4.23
N GLN A 482 15.69 -27.10 -3.71
CA GLN A 482 15.38 -28.52 -3.89
C GLN A 482 15.02 -28.85 -5.34
N GLU A 483 14.18 -28.05 -6.00
CA GLU A 483 13.86 -28.21 -7.43
C GLU A 483 15.12 -28.15 -8.30
N ALA A 484 16.01 -27.19 -8.04
CA ALA A 484 17.28 -27.08 -8.76
C ALA A 484 18.21 -28.27 -8.49
N ARG A 485 18.22 -28.82 -7.26
CA ARG A 485 18.95 -30.06 -6.92
C ARG A 485 18.41 -31.26 -7.68
N GLU A 486 17.09 -31.41 -7.75
CA GLU A 486 16.44 -32.50 -8.49
C GLU A 486 16.74 -32.42 -9.99
N GLN A 487 16.68 -31.23 -10.58
CA GLN A 487 17.09 -31.01 -11.96
C GLN A 487 18.58 -31.32 -12.18
N LEU A 488 19.46 -30.94 -11.25
CA LEU A 488 20.88 -31.23 -11.35
C LEU A 488 21.16 -32.72 -11.25
N LEU A 489 20.46 -33.44 -10.37
CA LEU A 489 20.54 -34.90 -10.26
C LEU A 489 20.03 -35.58 -11.53
N ALA A 490 18.91 -35.11 -12.09
CA ALA A 490 18.35 -35.65 -13.33
C ALA A 490 19.28 -35.48 -14.55
N ILE A 491 20.11 -34.44 -14.57
CA ILE A 491 21.13 -34.23 -15.61
C ILE A 491 22.40 -35.05 -15.35
N SER A 492 22.68 -35.37 -14.08
CA SER A 492 23.91 -36.06 -13.68
C SER A 492 23.81 -37.58 -13.76
N HIS A 493 22.60 -38.13 -13.63
CA HIS A 493 22.27 -39.55 -13.76
C HIS A 493 21.89 -39.90 -15.19
#